data_AF-A0A7K4IBG8-F1
#
_entry.id   AF-A0A7K4IBG8-F1
#
_cell.length_a   1.000
_cell.length_b   1.000
_cell.length_c   1.000
_cell.angle_alpha   90.00
_cell.angle_beta   90.00
_cell.angle_gamma   90.00
#
_symmetry.space_group_name_H-M   'P 1'
#
loop_
_entity.id
_entity.type
_entity.pdbx_description
1 polymer ?
#
loop_
_entity_poly.entity_id
_entity_poly.type
_entity_poly.pdbx_seq_one_letter_code
_entity_poly.pdbx_strand_id
1 'polypeptide(L)'
;MGKRTLKPVPCPGCKDGTRIRIEIEEDLVLSAKKHPVMVAAKCENGHSIVAYVDARFEIRDVELAAEASTIDEESVQKTKRWLDSL
;
A
#
# COMPACT_ATOMS: atom_id res chain seq x y z
N MET A 1 -0.65 8.01 -20.86
CA MET A 1 -0.29 7.76 -19.45
C MET A 1 -1.38 6.89 -18.86
N GLY A 2 -1.01 5.74 -18.29
CA GLY A 2 -1.92 4.63 -18.01
C GLY A 2 -2.27 4.49 -16.55
N LYS A 3 -3.46 3.94 -16.30
CA LYS A 3 -3.81 3.30 -15.04
C LYS A 3 -3.29 1.88 -15.09
N ARG A 4 -2.65 1.43 -14.01
CA ARG A 4 -2.14 0.07 -13.88
C ARG A 4 -2.86 -0.64 -12.74
N THR A 5 -3.48 -1.77 -13.07
CA THR A 5 -4.04 -2.67 -12.07
C THR A 5 -2.90 -3.53 -11.50
N LEU A 6 -2.75 -3.49 -10.17
CA LEU A 6 -1.76 -4.28 -9.47
C LEU A 6 -2.27 -5.71 -9.21
N LYS A 7 -1.35 -6.61 -8.88
CA LYS A 7 -1.72 -7.98 -8.49
C LYS A 7 -2.65 -7.93 -7.28
N PRO A 8 -3.77 -8.69 -7.30
CA PRO A 8 -4.69 -8.70 -6.16
C PRO A 8 -4.01 -9.26 -4.91
N VAL A 9 -4.24 -8.60 -3.78
CA VAL A 9 -3.66 -8.94 -2.46
C VAL A 9 -4.77 -9.19 -1.44
N PRO A 10 -4.57 -10.08 -0.46
CA PRO A 10 -5.58 -10.33 0.57
C PRO A 10 -5.84 -9.07 1.39
N CYS A 11 -7.11 -8.81 1.70
CA CYS A 11 -7.50 -7.72 2.60
C CYS A 11 -7.16 -8.12 4.05
N PRO A 12 -6.31 -7.35 4.78
CA PRO A 12 -5.98 -7.64 6.17
C PRO A 12 -7.20 -7.61 7.11
N GLY A 13 -8.25 -6.85 6.76
CA GLY A 13 -9.48 -6.78 7.56
C GLY A 13 -10.52 -7.85 7.24
N CYS A 14 -10.40 -8.54 6.10
CA CYS A 14 -11.37 -9.57 5.72
C CYS A 14 -10.92 -10.94 6.24
N LYS A 15 -11.75 -11.59 7.07
CA LYS A 15 -11.45 -12.93 7.61
C LYS A 15 -11.71 -14.05 6.59
N ASP A 16 -12.35 -13.74 5.49
CA ASP A 16 -12.74 -14.63 4.40
C ASP A 16 -11.72 -14.67 3.24
N GLY A 17 -10.59 -13.96 3.36
CA GLY A 17 -9.55 -13.96 2.34
C GLY A 17 -9.91 -13.16 1.08
N THR A 18 -10.85 -12.21 1.19
CA THR A 18 -11.20 -11.30 0.08
C THR A 18 -9.93 -10.68 -0.49
N ARG A 19 -9.79 -10.70 -1.82
CA ARG A 19 -8.67 -10.06 -2.51
C ARG A 19 -9.05 -8.69 -3.01
N ILE A 20 -8.20 -7.71 -2.77
CA ILE A 20 -8.41 -6.32 -3.17
C ILE A 20 -7.67 -6.10 -4.48
N ARG A 21 -8.38 -5.53 -5.46
CA ARG A 21 -7.77 -5.01 -6.68
C ARG A 21 -7.46 -3.53 -6.46
N ILE A 22 -6.19 -3.18 -6.60
CA ILE A 22 -5.72 -1.80 -6.46
C ILE A 22 -5.34 -1.31 -7.85
N GLU A 23 -5.97 -0.24 -8.28
CA GLU A 23 -5.62 0.47 -9.50
C GLU A 23 -4.85 1.74 -9.12
N ILE A 24 -3.69 1.93 -9.74
CA ILE A 24 -2.85 3.08 -9.49
C ILE A 24 -2.54 3.81 -10.78
N GLU A 25 -2.35 5.11 -10.68
CA GLU A 25 -1.81 5.89 -11.79
C GLU A 25 -0.31 5.64 -11.88
N GLU A 26 0.17 5.28 -13.07
CA GLU A 26 1.60 4.97 -13.24
C GLU A 26 2.50 6.16 -12.89
N ASP A 27 2.01 7.37 -13.15
CA ASP A 27 2.70 8.61 -12.83
C ASP A 27 2.94 8.78 -11.33
N LEU A 28 2.01 8.34 -10.48
CA LEU A 28 2.14 8.46 -9.03
C LEU A 28 3.28 7.62 -8.47
N VAL A 29 3.61 6.50 -9.12
CA VAL A 29 4.77 5.68 -8.78
C VAL A 29 6.02 6.23 -9.44
N LEU A 30 5.98 6.51 -10.75
CA LEU A 30 7.18 6.90 -11.50
C LEU A 30 7.71 8.30 -11.14
N SER A 31 6.84 9.21 -10.70
CA SER A 31 7.21 10.55 -10.25
C SER A 31 7.59 10.62 -8.76
N ALA A 32 7.41 9.52 -8.01
CA ALA A 32 7.70 9.49 -6.60
C ALA A 32 9.20 9.59 -6.32
N LYS A 33 9.56 10.51 -5.42
CA LYS A 33 10.97 10.68 -5.01
C LYS A 33 11.50 9.54 -4.14
N LYS A 34 10.62 8.76 -3.53
CA LYS A 34 10.95 7.67 -2.59
C LYS A 34 9.92 6.54 -2.72
N HIS A 35 10.40 5.31 -2.53
CA HIS A 35 9.60 4.10 -2.54
C HIS A 35 9.77 3.32 -1.22
N PRO A 36 8.78 2.50 -0.83
CA PRO A 36 7.47 2.31 -1.49
C PRO A 36 6.55 3.53 -1.32
N VAL A 37 5.68 3.75 -2.31
CA VAL A 37 4.62 4.77 -2.22
C VAL A 37 3.39 4.20 -1.52
N MET A 38 2.73 5.03 -0.73
CA MET A 38 1.49 4.66 -0.05
C MET A 38 0.30 4.94 -0.95
N VAL A 39 -0.53 3.93 -1.16
CA VAL A 39 -1.75 4.01 -1.95
C VAL A 39 -2.93 3.61 -1.08
N ALA A 40 -3.84 4.54 -0.85
CA ALA A 40 -5.09 4.24 -0.17
C ALA A 40 -6.03 3.49 -1.11
N ALA A 41 -6.62 2.40 -0.62
CA ALA A 41 -7.60 1.61 -1.33
C ALA A 41 -8.73 1.18 -0.38
N LYS A 42 -9.82 0.65 -0.96
CA LYS A 42 -10.95 0.14 -0.20
C LYS A 42 -11.33 -1.23 -0.72
N CYS A 43 -11.51 -2.20 0.17
CA CYS A 43 -12.01 -3.52 -0.23
C CYS A 43 -13.52 -3.48 -0.47
N GLU A 44 -14.06 -4.51 -1.13
CA GLU A 44 -15.50 -4.62 -1.42
C GLU A 44 -16.36 -4.67 -0.14
N ASN A 45 -15.81 -5.20 0.95
CA ASN A 45 -16.45 -5.22 2.27
C ASN A 45 -16.34 -3.88 3.03
N GLY A 46 -15.73 -2.86 2.41
CA GLY A 46 -15.68 -1.50 2.95
C GLY A 46 -14.52 -1.19 3.89
N HIS A 47 -13.58 -2.12 4.11
CA HIS A 47 -12.36 -1.83 4.86
C HIS A 47 -11.47 -0.87 4.08
N SER A 48 -11.10 0.23 4.74
CA SER A 48 -10.08 1.14 4.22
C SER A 48 -8.71 0.51 4.48
N ILE A 49 -7.86 0.46 3.46
CA ILE A 49 -6.52 -0.14 3.53
C ILE A 49 -5.50 0.80 2.90
N VAL A 50 -4.24 0.64 3.28
CA VAL A 50 -3.09 1.30 2.67
C VAL A 50 -2.20 0.21 2.09
N ALA A 51 -1.89 0.30 0.80
CA ALA A 51 -0.95 -0.58 0.12
C ALA A 51 0.35 0.17 -0.16
N TYR A 52 1.47 -0.49 0.11
CA TYR A 52 2.80 0.03 -0.14
C TYR A 52 3.31 -0.53 -1.47
N VAL A 53 3.46 0.33 -2.47
CA VAL A 53 3.80 -0.06 -3.84
C VAL A 53 5.21 0.40 -4.19
N ASP A 54 6.05 -0.49 -4.69
CA ASP A 54 7.41 -0.15 -5.08
C ASP A 54 7.52 0.40 -6.52
N ALA A 55 8.73 0.78 -6.93
CA ALA A 55 9.02 1.26 -8.27
C ALA A 55 8.75 0.25 -9.39
N ARG A 56 8.61 -1.05 -9.05
CA ARG A 56 8.31 -2.13 -9.99
C ARG A 56 6.82 -2.42 -10.10
N PHE A 57 5.97 -1.59 -9.48
CA PHE A 57 4.52 -1.80 -9.41
C PHE A 57 4.15 -3.10 -8.67
N GLU A 58 4.95 -3.48 -7.68
CA GLU A 58 4.66 -4.61 -6.79
C GLU A 58 4.19 -4.09 -5.43
N ILE A 59 3.11 -4.71 -4.91
CA ILE A 59 2.64 -4.44 -3.56
C ILE A 59 3.56 -5.19 -2.60
N ARG A 60 4.27 -4.44 -1.75
CA ARG A 60 5.19 -4.97 -0.75
C ARG A 60 4.49 -5.31 0.56
N ASP A 61 3.53 -4.47 0.95
CA ASP A 61 2.78 -4.65 2.18
C ASP A 61 1.39 -4.01 2.07
N VAL A 62 0.46 -4.47 2.90
CA VAL A 62 -0.92 -3.95 2.98
C VAL A 62 -1.35 -3.90 4.44
N GLU A 63 -1.76 -2.73 4.88
CA GLU A 63 -2.21 -2.48 6.26
C GLU A 63 -3.64 -1.92 6.26
N LEU A 64 -4.39 -2.13 7.35
CA LEU A 64 -5.68 -1.46 7.52
C LEU A 64 -5.47 0.02 7.75
N ALA A 65 -6.23 0.87 7.07
CA ALA A 65 -6.10 2.32 7.22
C ALA A 65 -6.51 2.80 8.62
N ALA A 66 -7.28 2.03 9.39
CA ALA A 66 -7.52 2.31 10.80
C ALA A 66 -6.21 2.24 11.61
N GLU A 67 -5.35 1.27 11.31
CA GLU A 67 -4.00 1.15 11.91
C GLU A 67 -2.99 2.15 11.30
N ALA A 68 -3.22 2.62 10.06
CA ALA A 68 -2.39 3.65 9.43
C ALA A 68 -2.80 5.09 9.76
N SER A 69 -4.01 5.32 10.29
CA SER A 69 -4.54 6.65 10.65
C SER A 69 -3.92 7.23 11.92
N THR A 70 -3.34 6.36 12.74
CA THR A 70 -2.25 6.75 13.63
C THR A 70 -0.98 6.78 12.77
N ILE A 71 -0.52 7.98 12.41
CA ILE A 71 0.92 8.20 12.19
C ILE A 71 1.59 8.01 13.56
N ASP A 72 1.57 6.77 14.03
CA ASP A 72 2.26 6.37 15.24
C ASP A 72 3.73 6.25 14.88
N GLU A 73 4.60 6.56 15.83
CA GLU A 73 6.05 6.52 15.66
C GLU A 73 6.52 5.19 15.06
N GLU A 74 5.77 4.10 15.25
CA GLU A 74 6.04 2.78 14.71
C GLU A 74 6.06 2.71 13.17
N SER A 75 5.09 3.31 12.45
CA SER A 75 5.07 3.30 10.98
C SER A 75 6.23 4.13 10.39
N VAL A 76 6.60 5.22 11.08
CA VAL A 76 7.77 6.06 10.74
C VAL A 76 9.07 5.31 11.05
N GLN A 77 9.14 4.58 12.17
CA GLN A 77 10.29 3.75 12.56
C GLN A 77 10.49 2.55 11.62
N LYS A 78 9.41 1.91 11.16
CA LYS A 78 9.45 0.79 10.21
C LYS A 78 9.99 1.25 8.86
N THR A 79 9.53 2.43 8.40
CA THR A 79 10.05 3.09 7.19
C THR A 79 11.53 3.49 7.34
N LYS A 80 11.96 3.99 8.51
CA LYS A 80 13.37 4.27 8.81
C LYS A 80 14.23 3.00 8.82
N ARG A 81 13.78 1.92 9.46
CA ARG A 81 14.50 0.63 9.49
C ARG A 81 14.73 0.04 8.09
N TRP A 82 13.80 0.25 7.17
CA TRP A 82 13.94 -0.17 5.78
C TRP A 82 14.97 0.67 5.01
N LEU A 83 15.09 1.97 5.32
CA LEU A 83 16.09 2.86 4.74
C LEU A 83 17.50 2.62 5.31
N ASP A 84 17.63 2.23 6.58
CA ASP A 84 18.92 1.90 7.22
C ASP A 84 19.46 0.51 6.85
N SER A 85 18.63 -0.37 6.26
CA SER A 85 19.03 -1.72 5.84
C SER A 85 19.42 -1.81 4.35
N LEU A 86 19.58 -0.67 3.67
CA LEU A 86 20.07 -0.53 2.30
C LEU A 86 21.55 -0.14 2.29
#